data_AF-A0A3D5YFW9-F1
#
_entry.id   AF-A0A3D5YFW9-F1
#
_cell.length_a   1.000
_cell.length_b   1.000
_cell.length_c   1.000
_cell.angle_alpha   90.00
_cell.angle_beta   90.00
_cell.angle_gamma   90.00
#
_symmetry.space_group_name_H-M   'P 1'
#
loop_
_entity.id
_entity.type
_entity.pdbx_description
1 polymer ?
#
loop_
_entity_poly.entity_id
_entity_poly.type
_entity_poly.pdbx_seq_one_letter_code
_entity_poly.pdbx_strand_id
1 'polypeptide(L)'
;MNALIQDKETLDYFTSLDIDPRIKAKRICGPIAARCKEQYKTITQLPFSKESFIQFLTSSQEGKLPENQLKVIIEEMLATGKSSEEIIEQK
;
A
#
# COMPACT_ATOMS: atom_id res chain seq x y z
N MET A 1 -9.75 -11.91 -9.91
CA MET A 1 -8.66 -11.00 -9.49
C MET A 1 -7.96 -10.33 -10.69
N ASN A 2 -7.81 -11.01 -11.83
CA ASN A 2 -7.24 -10.46 -13.08
C ASN A 2 -7.96 -9.22 -13.68
N ALA A 3 -9.17 -8.86 -13.23
CA ALA A 3 -9.89 -7.71 -13.78
C ALA A 3 -9.42 -6.35 -13.22
N LEU A 4 -8.78 -6.33 -12.04
CA LEU A 4 -8.43 -5.08 -11.33
C LEU A 4 -6.95 -4.67 -11.49
N ILE A 5 -6.06 -5.66 -11.68
CA ILE A 5 -4.64 -5.41 -11.91
C ILE A 5 -4.37 -5.76 -13.38
N GLN A 6 -4.15 -4.72 -14.19
CA GLN A 6 -4.02 -4.85 -15.65
C GLN A 6 -2.57 -4.83 -16.13
N ASP A 7 -1.62 -4.44 -15.27
CA ASP A 7 -0.20 -4.46 -15.58
C ASP A 7 0.53 -5.60 -14.86
N LYS A 8 1.51 -6.19 -15.56
CA LYS A 8 2.28 -7.33 -15.07
C LYS A 8 3.08 -6.99 -13.81
N GLU A 9 3.63 -5.79 -13.74
CA GLU A 9 4.49 -5.37 -12.63
C GLU A 9 3.72 -5.31 -11.31
N THR A 10 2.51 -4.73 -11.31
CA THR A 10 1.63 -4.69 -10.14
C THR A 10 1.14 -6.10 -9.77
N LEU A 11 0.92 -6.98 -10.76
CA LEU A 11 0.55 -8.37 -10.49
C LEU A 11 1.69 -9.15 -9.83
N ASP A 12 2.91 -9.01 -10.35
CA ASP A 12 4.12 -9.63 -9.81
C ASP A 12 4.39 -9.06 -8.40
N TYR A 13 4.21 -7.75 -8.19
CA TYR A 13 4.31 -7.12 -6.88
C TYR A 13 3.27 -7.71 -5.91
N PHE A 14 2.00 -7.76 -6.31
CA PHE A 14 0.90 -8.31 -5.51
C PHE A 14 1.15 -9.77 -5.10
N THR A 15 1.61 -10.60 -6.04
CA THR A 15 1.83 -12.04 -5.79
C THR A 15 3.04 -12.28 -4.90
N SER A 16 4.02 -11.38 -4.91
CA SER A 16 5.22 -11.45 -4.08
C SER A 16 5.01 -11.13 -2.58
N LEU A 17 3.80 -10.70 -2.18
CA LEU A 17 3.47 -10.35 -0.80
C LEU A 17 2.75 -11.52 -0.11
N ASP A 18 3.31 -12.01 0.99
CA ASP A 18 2.68 -13.02 1.85
C ASP A 18 1.72 -12.38 2.88
N ILE A 19 0.64 -11.80 2.37
CA ILE A 19 -0.41 -11.10 3.12
C ILE A 19 -1.77 -11.55 2.58
N ASP A 20 -2.80 -11.56 3.43
CA ASP A 20 -4.18 -11.84 3.03
C ASP A 20 -4.54 -11.08 1.73
N PRO A 21 -4.94 -11.80 0.65
CA PRO A 21 -5.21 -11.19 -0.65
C PRO A 21 -6.22 -10.05 -0.63
N ARG A 22 -7.20 -10.08 0.29
CA ARG A 22 -8.21 -9.01 0.41
C ARG A 22 -7.60 -7.75 0.99
N ILE A 23 -6.71 -7.87 1.98
CA ILE A 23 -6.01 -6.75 2.61
C ILE A 23 -5.11 -6.05 1.59
N LYS A 24 -4.23 -6.80 0.91
CA LYS A 24 -3.36 -6.20 -0.12
C LYS A 24 -4.14 -5.69 -1.33
N ALA A 25 -5.21 -6.36 -1.78
CA ALA A 25 -6.04 -5.88 -2.90
C ALA A 25 -6.73 -4.55 -2.59
N LYS A 26 -7.24 -4.37 -1.37
CA LYS A 26 -7.89 -3.13 -0.94
C LYS A 26 -6.98 -1.90 -1.07
N ARG A 27 -5.68 -2.09 -0.80
CA ARG A 27 -4.68 -1.01 -0.83
C ARG A 27 -4.09 -0.82 -2.22
N ILE A 28 -3.72 -1.92 -2.88
CA ILE A 28 -3.11 -1.93 -4.22
C ILE A 28 -4.11 -1.44 -5.28
N CYS A 29 -5.32 -2.00 -5.32
CA CYS A 29 -6.35 -1.62 -6.29
C CYS A 29 -7.11 -0.33 -5.92
N GLY A 30 -6.84 0.25 -4.74
CA GLY A 30 -7.45 1.48 -4.25
C GLY A 30 -6.49 2.66 -4.33
N PRO A 31 -5.98 3.17 -3.18
CA PRO A 31 -5.16 4.37 -3.13
C PRO A 31 -3.84 4.27 -3.93
N ILE A 32 -3.23 3.09 -4.00
CA ILE A 32 -2.00 2.87 -4.77
C ILE A 32 -2.28 3.00 -6.28
N ALA A 33 -3.28 2.29 -6.80
CA ALA A 33 -3.67 2.38 -8.21
C ALA A 33 -4.04 3.82 -8.61
N ALA A 34 -4.78 4.53 -7.74
CA ALA A 34 -5.11 5.94 -7.95
C ALA A 34 -3.83 6.80 -8.05
N ARG A 35 -2.89 6.65 -7.11
CA ARG A 35 -1.65 7.43 -7.10
C ARG A 35 -0.73 7.11 -8.29
N CYS A 36 -0.60 5.85 -8.65
CA CYS A 36 0.15 5.41 -9.84
C CYS A 36 -0.40 6.08 -11.11
N LYS A 37 -1.73 6.12 -11.25
CA LYS A 37 -2.39 6.81 -12.37
C LYS A 37 -2.18 8.32 -12.35
N GLU A 38 -2.31 8.96 -11.20
CA GLU A 38 -2.12 10.42 -11.03
C GLU A 38 -0.70 10.87 -11.38
N GLN A 39 0.31 10.08 -11.00
CA GLN A 39 1.72 10.44 -11.18
C GLN A 39 2.37 9.80 -12.41
N TYR A 40 1.63 9.02 -13.21
CA TYR A 40 2.17 8.21 -14.31
C TYR A 40 3.35 7.34 -13.88
N LYS A 41 3.21 6.70 -12.71
CA LYS A 41 4.23 5.85 -12.08
C LYS A 41 3.74 4.41 -11.95
N THR A 42 4.68 3.48 -11.84
CA THR A 42 4.41 2.10 -11.44
C THR A 42 4.52 1.93 -9.93
N ILE A 43 4.02 0.81 -9.41
CA ILE A 43 4.01 0.53 -7.97
C ILE A 43 5.41 0.52 -7.35
N THR A 44 6.44 0.13 -8.11
CA THR A 44 7.84 0.12 -7.66
C THR A 44 8.49 1.50 -7.68
N GLN A 45 7.86 2.50 -8.31
CA GLN A 45 8.32 3.89 -8.38
C GLN A 45 7.67 4.80 -7.32
N LEU A 46 6.80 4.24 -6.48
CA LEU A 46 6.20 4.95 -5.34
C LEU A 46 7.26 5.28 -4.28
N PRO A 47 7.05 6.34 -3.47
CA PRO A 47 8.10 6.86 -2.59
C PRO A 47 8.38 6.01 -1.35
N PHE A 48 7.59 4.97 -1.09
CA PHE A 48 7.81 4.02 0.01
C PHE A 48 8.52 2.75 -0.47
N SER A 49 9.27 2.11 0.42
CA SER A 49 9.87 0.80 0.15
C SER A 49 8.84 -0.34 0.21
N LYS A 50 9.15 -1.48 -0.42
CA LYS A 50 8.32 -2.67 -0.33
C LYS A 50 8.22 -3.17 1.12
N GLU A 51 9.31 -3.10 1.86
CA GLU A 51 9.40 -3.48 3.28
C GLU A 51 8.46 -2.63 4.13
N SER A 52 8.49 -1.30 3.95
CA SER A 52 7.59 -0.38 4.66
C SER A 52 6.13 -0.64 4.34
N PHE A 53 5.81 -1.01 3.09
CA PHE A 53 4.44 -1.37 2.73
C PHE A 53 4.01 -2.70 3.33
N ILE A 54 4.90 -3.69 3.42
CA ILE A 54 4.63 -4.96 4.11
C ILE A 54 4.31 -4.69 5.59
N GLN A 55 5.10 -3.86 6.28
CA GLN A 55 4.84 -3.50 7.69
C GLN A 55 3.45 -2.89 7.89
N PHE A 56 3.07 -1.97 7.00
CA PHE A 56 1.74 -1.37 7.00
C PHE A 56 0.64 -2.42 6.80
N LEU A 57 0.80 -3.32 5.82
CA LEU A 57 -0.17 -4.37 5.52
C LEU A 57 -0.32 -5.37 6.68
N THR A 58 0.79 -5.77 7.31
CA THR A 58 0.79 -6.61 8.51
C THR A 58 0.02 -5.94 9.64
N SER A 59 0.28 -4.66 9.91
CA SER A 59 -0.46 -3.90 10.93
C SER A 59 -1.95 -3.80 10.63
N SER A 60 -2.32 -3.65 9.35
CA SER A 60 -3.70 -3.66 8.89
C SER A 60 -4.36 -5.03 9.06
N GLN A 61 -3.65 -6.13 8.84
CA GLN A 61 -4.16 -7.50 8.98
C GLN A 61 -4.36 -7.89 10.45
N GLU A 62 -3.45 -7.45 11.33
CA GLU A 62 -3.53 -7.67 12.78
C GLU A 62 -4.61 -6.83 13.46
N GLY A 63 -5.21 -5.87 12.74
CA GLY A 63 -6.26 -5.00 13.29
C GLY A 63 -5.74 -4.03 14.36
N LYS A 64 -4.43 -3.72 14.36
CA LYS A 64 -3.80 -2.80 15.32
C LYS A 64 -4.36 -1.37 15.26
N LEU A 65 -4.90 -0.98 14.10
CA LEU A 65 -5.40 0.36 13.85
C LEU A 65 -6.79 0.31 13.18
N PRO A 66 -7.69 1.24 13.52
CA PRO A 66 -8.97 1.38 12.83
C PRO A 66 -8.78 1.84 11.38
N GLU A 67 -9.75 1.49 10.52
CA GLU A 67 -9.66 1.70 9.07
C GLU A 67 -9.47 3.17 8.65
N ASN A 68 -10.03 4.11 9.42
CA ASN A 68 -9.85 5.54 9.17
C ASN A 68 -8.38 5.97 9.36
N GLN A 69 -7.69 5.47 10.39
CA GLN A 69 -6.27 5.74 10.60
C GLN A 69 -5.41 5.08 9.51
N LEU A 70 -5.75 3.84 9.13
CA LEU A 70 -5.05 3.14 8.04
C LEU A 70 -5.13 3.89 6.70
N LYS A 71 -6.27 4.56 6.41
CA LYS A 71 -6.42 5.41 5.23
C LYS A 71 -5.51 6.64 5.27
N VAL A 72 -5.46 7.32 6.42
CA VAL A 72 -4.57 8.48 6.61
C VAL A 72 -3.10 8.08 6.46
N ILE A 73 -2.71 6.96 7.08
CA ILE A 73 -1.33 6.48 7.03
C ILE A 73 -0.90 6.17 5.60
N ILE A 74 -1.69 5.41 4.82
CA ILE A 74 -1.29 5.08 3.44
C ILE A 74 -1.22 6.32 2.54
N GLU A 75 -2.07 7.32 2.75
CA GLU A 75 -2.01 8.61 2.04
C GLU A 75 -0.72 9.37 2.38
N GLU A 76 -0.33 9.39 3.66
CA GLU A 76 0.92 10.00 4.10
C GLU A 76 2.16 9.24 3.61
N MET A 77 2.13 7.90 3.61
CA MET A 77 3.20 7.07 3.00
C MET A 77 3.36 7.41 1.50
N LEU A 78 2.25 7.54 0.77
CA LEU A 78 2.25 7.91 -0.65
C LEU A 78 2.71 9.35 -0.90
N ALA A 79 2.56 10.25 0.07
CA ALA A 79 2.95 11.65 -0.04
C ALA A 79 4.41 11.90 0.35
N THR A 80 4.90 11.22 1.39
CA THR A 80 6.18 11.52 2.05
C THR A 80 7.24 10.45 1.83
N GLY A 81 6.85 9.22 1.50
CA GLY A 81 7.75 8.06 1.45
C GLY A 81 8.13 7.50 2.82
N LYS A 82 7.69 8.12 3.92
CA LYS A 82 7.91 7.62 5.29
C LYS A 82 7.21 6.27 5.48
N SER A 83 7.78 5.46 6.37
CA SER A 83 7.15 4.22 6.81
C SER A 83 5.90 4.49 7.67
N SER A 84 5.03 3.48 7.80
CA SER A 84 3.86 3.58 8.67
C SER A 84 4.23 3.82 10.13
N GLU A 85 5.35 3.29 10.61
CA GLU A 85 5.82 3.46 11.99
C GLU A 85 6.25 4.91 12.25
N GLU A 86 7.06 5.49 11.35
CA GLU A 86 7.48 6.89 11.45
C GLU A 86 6.31 7.87 11.41
N ILE A 87 5.22 7.52 10.72
CA ILE A 87 4.00 8.33 10.65
C ILE A 87 3.22 8.24 11.96
N ILE A 88 3.13 7.04 12.55
CA ILE A 88 2.43 6.81 13.81
C ILE A 88 3.15 7.52 14.96
N GLU A 89 4.48 7.45 15.03
CA GLU A 89 5.27 8.10 16.09
C GLU A 89 5.20 9.64 16.08
N GLN A 90 4.86 10.24 14.92
CA GLN A 90 4.75 11.69 14.75
C GLN A 90 3.35 12.25 15.07
N LYS A 91 2.37 11.40 15.41
CA LYS A 91 1.00 11.79 15.73
C LYS A 91 0.65 11.48 17.18
#